data_AF-A0A835Y7E8-F1
#
_entry.id   AF-A0A835Y7E8-F1
#
_cell.length_a   1.000
_cell.length_b   1.000
_cell.length_c   1.000
_cell.angle_alpha   90.00
_cell.angle_beta   90.00
_cell.angle_gamma   90.00
#
_symmetry.space_group_name_H-M   'P 1'
#
loop_
_entity.id
_entity.type
_entity.pdbx_description
1 polymer ?
#
loop_
_entity_poly.entity_id
_entity_poly.type
_entity_poly.pdbx_seq_one_letter_code
_entity_poly.pdbx_strand_id
1 'polypeptide(L)'
;MEADGALVDIHLEGHRAAFNAAFQSIGMDCVSWSGPVYNDLLGASDGTGEGLVAAYYQTVGWPVMLSTSDRPGFVRRVHAIKQEKLGALLRGDRVPLREDVKQVVADAVADGACVALLAGTQCTHAEELAASCVRQLGGGEGGLGGAVRVFTFALAPPEEQEPGEDPPTPMLSQMLSAAAGDAKQRAAMQLVCSWKSIGDGPQEGAGVGSKAAGLAVDPSLLAAGGSQQRISPEFLSALLATTGVPAARSLVVAASNPMLQAAATLGAYTVVVPRKFAGQGTFPAARTKFDGYGAGLCTWARLRQLLASAGAAGAAGNGKRLR
;
A
#
# COMPACT_ATOMS: atom_id res chain seq x y z
N MET A 1 -0.47 -0.95 -8.02
CA MET A 1 -1.18 -2.06 -7.36
C MET A 1 -0.88 -1.99 -5.88
N GLU A 2 -1.90 -2.00 -5.03
CA GLU A 2 -1.75 -2.06 -3.57
C GLU A 2 -1.17 -3.41 -3.16
N ALA A 3 -0.13 -3.43 -2.33
CA ALA A 3 0.46 -4.67 -1.85
C ALA A 3 -0.44 -5.31 -0.78
N ASP A 4 -0.84 -4.53 0.22
CA ASP A 4 -1.72 -4.97 1.31
C ASP A 4 -3.13 -5.24 0.77
N GLY A 5 -3.53 -6.50 0.87
CA GLY A 5 -4.83 -7.02 0.47
C GLY A 5 -4.97 -7.33 -1.02
N ALA A 6 -4.47 -6.46 -1.92
CA ALA A 6 -4.65 -6.69 -3.36
C ALA A 6 -3.56 -7.58 -3.96
N LEU A 7 -2.28 -7.42 -3.61
CA LEU A 7 -1.21 -8.31 -4.09
C LEU A 7 -1.01 -9.51 -3.15
N VAL A 8 -1.13 -9.27 -1.85
CA VAL A 8 -0.92 -10.24 -0.78
C VAL A 8 -2.06 -10.11 0.22
N ASP A 9 -2.68 -11.20 0.65
CA ASP A 9 -3.66 -11.14 1.75
C ASP A 9 -2.95 -11.14 3.11
N ILE A 10 -2.19 -10.07 3.39
CA ILE A 10 -1.38 -9.96 4.61
C ILE A 10 -2.24 -9.98 5.87
N HIS A 11 -3.51 -9.61 5.81
CA HIS A 11 -4.41 -9.72 6.95
C HIS A 11 -4.64 -11.18 7.36
N LEU A 12 -4.98 -12.04 6.40
CA LEU A 12 -5.25 -13.45 6.68
C LEU A 12 -3.98 -14.28 6.87
N GLU A 13 -2.98 -14.08 6.01
CA GLU A 13 -1.76 -14.90 5.95
C GLU A 13 -0.60 -14.30 6.76
N GLY A 14 -0.67 -13.01 7.12
CA GLY A 14 0.35 -12.29 7.89
C GLY A 14 -0.11 -11.94 9.30
N HIS A 15 -0.93 -10.90 9.47
CA HIS A 15 -1.35 -10.35 10.76
C HIS A 15 -1.99 -11.41 11.65
N ARG A 16 -3.00 -12.14 11.16
CA ARG A 16 -3.66 -13.20 11.93
C ARG A 16 -2.70 -14.31 12.35
N ALA A 17 -1.85 -14.76 11.42
CA ALA A 17 -0.82 -15.76 11.72
C ALA A 17 0.17 -15.27 12.78
N ALA A 18 0.59 -14.00 12.69
CA ALA A 18 1.49 -13.37 13.65
C ALA A 18 0.84 -13.19 15.04
N PHE A 19 -0.45 -12.87 15.12
CA PHE A 19 -1.19 -12.87 16.39
C PHE A 19 -1.22 -14.25 17.03
N ASN A 20 -1.58 -15.28 16.26
CA ASN A 20 -1.62 -16.66 16.78
C ASN A 20 -0.24 -17.11 17.27
N ALA A 21 0.83 -16.78 16.53
CA ALA A 21 2.20 -17.06 16.94
C ALA A 21 2.62 -16.26 18.19
N ALA A 22 2.13 -15.02 18.35
CA ALA A 22 2.38 -14.20 19.53
C ALA A 22 1.70 -14.79 20.77
N PHE A 23 0.44 -15.21 20.66
CA PHE A 23 -0.30 -15.87 21.75
C PHE A 23 0.37 -17.16 22.21
N GLN A 24 0.78 -18.01 21.28
CA GLN A 24 1.56 -19.22 21.58
C GLN A 24 2.89 -18.89 22.29
N SER A 25 3.59 -17.84 21.83
CA SER A 25 4.89 -17.44 22.42
C SER A 25 4.79 -16.99 23.88
N ILE A 26 3.60 -16.58 24.34
CA ILE A 26 3.35 -16.19 25.74
C ILE A 26 2.53 -17.24 26.51
N GLY A 27 2.44 -18.47 26.00
CA GLY A 27 1.80 -19.60 26.67
C GLY A 27 0.27 -19.60 26.63
N MET A 28 -0.34 -18.87 25.69
CA MET A 28 -1.80 -18.86 25.48
C MET A 28 -2.18 -19.77 24.31
N ASP A 29 -1.86 -21.06 24.45
CA ASP A 29 -2.00 -22.05 23.37
C ASP A 29 -3.46 -22.32 22.98
N CYS A 30 -4.41 -22.01 23.88
CA CYS A 30 -5.85 -22.13 23.59
C CYS A 30 -6.40 -20.97 22.76
N VAL A 31 -5.63 -19.88 22.57
CA VAL A 31 -6.06 -18.71 21.81
C VAL A 31 -5.52 -18.81 20.38
N SER A 32 -6.42 -19.07 19.44
CA SER A 32 -6.11 -19.07 18.01
C SER A 32 -7.25 -18.49 17.20
N TRP A 33 -6.99 -17.38 16.53
CA TRP A 33 -7.97 -16.71 15.67
C TRP A 33 -8.04 -17.40 14.30
N SER A 34 -9.25 -17.88 13.97
CA SER A 34 -9.61 -18.30 12.62
C SER A 34 -9.77 -17.08 11.71
N GLY A 35 -9.82 -17.30 10.38
CA GLY A 35 -10.06 -16.23 9.41
C GLY A 35 -11.33 -15.41 9.71
N PRO A 36 -12.50 -16.05 9.92
CA PRO A 36 -13.73 -15.36 10.29
C PRO A 36 -13.62 -14.57 11.61
N VAL A 37 -13.04 -15.17 12.66
CA VAL A 37 -12.87 -14.47 13.95
C VAL A 37 -12.02 -13.21 13.79
N TYR A 38 -10.90 -13.29 13.05
CA TYR A 38 -10.07 -12.13 12.79
C TYR A 38 -10.79 -11.05 11.98
N ASN A 39 -11.60 -11.43 10.99
CA ASN A 39 -12.40 -10.51 10.21
C ASN A 39 -13.46 -9.78 11.07
N ASP A 40 -14.12 -10.50 11.99
CA ASP A 40 -15.09 -9.90 12.90
C ASP A 40 -14.41 -8.92 13.86
N LEU A 41 -13.21 -9.26 14.36
CA LEU A 41 -12.42 -8.37 15.21
C LEU A 41 -12.00 -7.08 14.49
N LEU A 42 -11.70 -7.14 13.19
CA LEU A 42 -11.42 -5.94 12.39
C LEU A 42 -12.63 -4.99 12.32
N GLY A 43 -13.86 -5.51 12.36
CA GLY A 43 -15.07 -4.72 12.37
C GLY A 43 -15.48 -4.22 13.77
N ALA A 44 -15.13 -4.97 14.82
CA ALA A 44 -15.48 -4.67 16.21
C ALA A 44 -14.46 -3.80 16.96
N SER A 45 -13.32 -3.47 16.33
CA SER A 45 -12.23 -2.69 16.93
C SER A 45 -11.99 -1.39 16.17
N ASP A 46 -11.05 -0.58 16.65
CA ASP A 46 -10.52 0.60 15.95
C ASP A 46 -9.55 0.23 14.80
N GLY A 47 -9.39 -1.06 14.49
CA GLY A 47 -8.49 -1.57 13.46
C GLY A 47 -7.02 -1.61 13.87
N THR A 48 -6.68 -1.18 15.08
CA THR A 48 -5.29 -1.20 15.58
C THR A 48 -4.94 -2.56 16.14
N GLY A 49 -3.65 -2.92 16.11
CA GLY A 49 -3.22 -4.20 16.66
C GLY A 49 -3.60 -4.40 18.13
N GLU A 50 -3.58 -3.32 18.91
CA GLU A 50 -3.96 -3.31 20.32
C GLU A 50 -5.47 -3.38 20.52
N GLY A 51 -6.22 -2.60 19.73
CA GLY A 51 -7.68 -2.61 19.72
C GLY A 51 -8.27 -3.97 19.35
N LEU A 52 -7.63 -4.73 18.44
CA LEU A 52 -8.04 -6.10 18.12
C LEU A 52 -7.91 -7.03 19.33
N VAL A 53 -6.80 -6.94 20.07
CA VAL A 53 -6.59 -7.76 21.28
C VAL A 53 -7.60 -7.37 22.37
N ALA A 54 -7.82 -6.07 22.57
CA ALA A 54 -8.79 -5.57 23.52
C ALA A 54 -10.21 -6.02 23.18
N ALA A 55 -10.65 -5.89 21.92
CA ALA A 55 -11.97 -6.29 21.44
C ALA A 55 -12.20 -7.80 21.62
N TYR A 56 -11.17 -8.62 21.38
CA TYR A 56 -11.25 -10.06 21.60
C TYR A 56 -11.55 -10.39 23.06
N TYR A 57 -10.74 -9.89 24.00
CA TYR A 57 -10.92 -10.19 25.43
C TYR A 57 -12.11 -9.47 26.07
N GLN A 58 -12.60 -8.38 25.49
CA GLN A 58 -13.90 -7.82 25.85
C GLN A 58 -15.05 -8.75 25.46
N THR A 59 -14.91 -9.48 24.35
CA THR A 59 -15.94 -10.40 23.84
C THR A 59 -15.93 -11.74 24.56
N VAL A 60 -14.75 -12.36 24.71
CA VAL A 60 -14.61 -13.71 25.29
C VAL A 60 -14.38 -13.72 26.80
N GLY A 61 -14.12 -12.54 27.39
CA GLY A 61 -13.73 -12.37 28.78
C GLY A 61 -12.22 -12.39 28.99
N TRP A 62 -11.75 -11.55 29.91
CA TRP A 62 -10.33 -11.47 30.27
C TRP A 62 -9.90 -12.64 31.17
N PRO A 63 -8.63 -13.10 31.09
CA PRO A 63 -8.11 -14.11 32.01
C PRO A 63 -8.28 -13.67 33.46
N VAL A 64 -8.78 -14.57 34.32
CA VAL A 64 -9.10 -14.27 35.74
C VAL A 64 -7.90 -13.74 36.52
N MET A 65 -6.70 -14.22 36.20
CA MET A 65 -5.45 -13.81 36.85
C MET A 65 -4.92 -12.46 36.38
N LEU A 66 -5.49 -11.85 35.33
CA LEU A 66 -5.06 -10.57 34.79
C LEU A 66 -5.90 -9.44 35.40
N SER A 67 -5.29 -8.67 36.31
CA SER A 67 -5.93 -7.52 36.93
C SER A 67 -6.30 -6.45 35.91
N THR A 68 -7.33 -5.64 36.18
CA THR A 68 -7.76 -4.57 35.27
C THR A 68 -6.64 -3.57 34.97
N SER A 69 -5.78 -3.28 35.95
CA SER A 69 -4.62 -2.39 35.78
C SER A 69 -3.52 -2.97 34.88
N ASP A 70 -3.43 -4.30 34.77
CA ASP A 70 -2.38 -4.96 33.96
C ASP A 70 -2.80 -5.18 32.50
N ARG A 71 -4.09 -5.06 32.17
CA ARG A 71 -4.63 -5.29 30.82
C ARG A 71 -3.94 -4.44 29.75
N PRO A 72 -3.72 -3.12 29.92
CA PRO A 72 -3.03 -2.32 28.91
C PRO A 72 -1.60 -2.80 28.67
N GLY A 73 -0.87 -3.16 29.72
CA GLY A 73 0.49 -3.70 29.61
C GLY A 73 0.53 -5.04 28.89
N PHE A 74 -0.47 -5.89 29.12
CA PHE A 74 -0.61 -7.16 28.42
C PHE A 74 -0.89 -6.96 26.92
N VAL A 75 -1.82 -6.07 26.56
CA VAL A 75 -2.14 -5.74 25.16
C VAL A 75 -0.91 -5.24 24.41
N ARG A 76 -0.17 -4.29 24.99
CA ARG A 76 1.09 -3.79 24.41
C ARG A 76 2.13 -4.89 24.21
N ARG A 77 2.27 -5.81 25.18
CA ARG A 77 3.19 -6.97 25.06
C ARG A 77 2.80 -7.90 23.90
N VAL A 78 1.52 -8.25 23.78
CA VAL A 78 1.03 -9.07 22.65
C VAL A 78 1.31 -8.39 21.33
N HIS A 79 0.99 -7.10 21.24
CA HIS A 79 1.20 -6.31 20.03
C HIS A 79 2.69 -6.27 19.64
N ALA A 80 3.60 -5.97 20.57
CA ALA A 80 5.03 -5.94 20.32
C ALA A 80 5.57 -7.28 19.78
N ILE A 81 5.21 -8.40 20.42
CA ILE A 81 5.62 -9.74 19.94
C ILE A 81 5.04 -10.02 18.56
N LYS A 82 3.77 -9.64 18.32
CA LYS A 82 3.13 -9.80 17.01
C LYS A 82 3.86 -9.02 15.91
N GLN A 83 4.41 -7.83 16.20
CA GLN A 83 5.19 -7.07 15.21
C GLN A 83 6.44 -7.84 14.79
N GLU A 84 7.20 -8.37 15.76
CA GLU A 84 8.37 -9.21 15.51
C GLU A 84 8.02 -10.46 14.67
N LYS A 85 6.93 -11.15 15.04
CA LYS A 85 6.47 -12.34 14.31
C LYS A 85 6.05 -12.00 12.88
N LEU A 86 5.35 -10.89 12.65
CA LEU A 86 4.97 -10.45 11.30
C LEU A 86 6.21 -10.17 10.45
N GLY A 87 7.19 -9.45 10.99
CA GLY A 87 8.42 -9.18 10.25
C GLY A 87 9.23 -10.43 9.94
N ALA A 88 9.23 -11.42 10.85
CA ALA A 88 9.82 -12.74 10.57
C ALA A 88 9.10 -13.48 9.43
N LEU A 89 7.76 -13.44 9.38
CA LEU A 89 6.98 -14.03 8.28
C LEU A 89 7.29 -13.36 6.94
N LEU A 90 7.39 -12.03 6.90
CA LEU A 90 7.71 -11.27 5.68
C LEU A 90 9.14 -11.51 5.21
N ARG A 91 10.13 -11.50 6.11
CA ARG A 91 11.53 -11.81 5.78
C ARG A 91 11.70 -13.25 5.28
N GLY A 92 10.89 -14.18 5.78
CA GLY A 92 10.88 -15.57 5.36
C GLY A 92 9.98 -15.88 4.15
N ASP A 93 9.37 -14.86 3.53
CA ASP A 93 8.42 -14.98 2.41
C ASP A 93 7.29 -16.00 2.70
N ARG A 94 6.81 -16.00 3.94
CA ARG A 94 5.74 -16.88 4.44
C ARG A 94 4.34 -16.30 4.24
N VAL A 95 4.24 -15.08 3.73
CA VAL A 95 2.97 -14.44 3.34
C VAL A 95 2.91 -14.47 1.80
N PRO A 96 2.25 -15.47 1.19
CA PRO A 96 2.34 -15.69 -0.25
C PRO A 96 1.59 -14.64 -1.03
N LEU A 97 2.10 -14.28 -2.22
CA LEU A 97 1.33 -13.56 -3.23
C LEU A 97 -0.01 -14.26 -3.47
N ARG A 98 -1.06 -13.48 -3.74
CA ARG A 98 -2.36 -14.03 -4.13
C ARG A 98 -2.21 -14.84 -5.42
N GLU A 99 -2.99 -15.92 -5.51
CA GLU A 99 -3.02 -16.79 -6.69
C GLU A 99 -3.22 -15.96 -7.97
N ASP A 100 -2.52 -16.35 -9.04
CA ASP A 100 -2.52 -15.72 -10.37
C ASP A 100 -2.06 -14.25 -10.47
N VAL A 101 -1.84 -13.54 -9.36
CA VAL A 101 -1.43 -12.12 -9.42
C VAL A 101 -0.08 -11.94 -10.12
N LYS A 102 0.82 -12.93 -9.96
CA LYS A 102 2.12 -12.94 -10.62
C LYS A 102 1.98 -12.99 -12.13
N GLN A 103 1.02 -13.75 -12.66
CA GLN A 103 0.75 -13.82 -14.09
C GLN A 103 0.20 -12.49 -14.61
N VAL A 104 -0.70 -11.84 -13.85
CA VAL A 104 -1.23 -10.51 -14.22
C VAL A 104 -0.11 -9.47 -14.33
N VAL A 105 0.84 -9.48 -13.39
CA VAL A 105 2.00 -8.58 -13.44
C VAL A 105 2.92 -8.93 -14.61
N ALA A 106 3.18 -10.23 -14.85
CA ALA A 106 4.00 -10.69 -15.96
C ALA A 106 3.43 -10.27 -17.33
N ASP A 107 2.13 -10.51 -17.54
CA ASP A 107 1.43 -10.14 -18.77
C ASP A 107 1.45 -8.63 -19.00
N ALA A 108 1.28 -7.83 -17.93
CA ALA A 108 1.33 -6.37 -18.01
C ALA A 108 2.72 -5.87 -18.43
N VAL A 109 3.77 -6.42 -17.82
CA VAL A 109 5.16 -6.08 -18.16
C VAL A 109 5.49 -6.50 -19.59
N ALA A 110 5.06 -7.70 -20.01
CA ALA A 110 5.27 -8.21 -21.37
C ALA A 110 4.57 -7.35 -22.44
N ASP A 111 3.41 -6.77 -22.11
CA ASP A 111 2.66 -5.84 -22.97
C ASP A 111 3.22 -4.39 -22.90
N GLY A 112 4.34 -4.17 -22.21
CA GLY A 112 5.02 -2.88 -22.11
C GLY A 112 4.37 -1.90 -21.13
N ALA A 113 3.48 -2.35 -20.25
CA ALA A 113 2.88 -1.49 -19.23
C ALA A 113 3.86 -1.17 -18.10
N CYS A 114 3.85 0.09 -17.63
CA CYS A 114 4.57 0.47 -16.42
C CYS A 114 3.79 -0.04 -15.18
N VAL A 115 4.37 -1.01 -14.46
CA VAL A 115 3.77 -1.54 -13.22
C VAL A 115 4.45 -0.94 -11.99
N ALA A 116 3.63 -0.44 -11.07
CA ALA A 116 4.08 0.07 -9.77
C ALA A 116 3.37 -0.66 -8.62
N LEU A 117 4.13 -1.08 -7.61
CA LEU A 117 3.66 -1.62 -6.34
C LEU A 117 3.62 -0.52 -5.28
N LEU A 118 2.53 -0.46 -4.55
CA LEU A 118 2.28 0.47 -3.45
C LEU A 118 2.24 -0.35 -2.17
N ALA A 119 3.33 -0.34 -1.41
CA ALA A 119 3.49 -1.16 -0.21
C ALA A 119 3.35 -0.30 1.04
N GLY A 120 2.35 -0.61 1.85
CA GLY A 120 2.17 -0.03 3.17
C GLY A 120 1.25 -0.94 3.94
N THR A 121 1.59 -1.21 5.19
CA THR A 121 0.81 -2.08 6.06
C THR A 121 0.93 -1.60 7.50
N GLN A 122 0.01 -2.04 8.36
CA GLN A 122 0.02 -1.67 9.76
C GLN A 122 1.02 -2.53 10.55
N CYS A 123 1.55 -1.98 11.64
CA CYS A 123 2.37 -2.73 12.63
C CYS A 123 3.71 -3.31 12.11
N THR A 124 4.17 -2.98 10.91
CA THR A 124 5.54 -3.25 10.48
C THR A 124 6.02 -2.18 9.50
N HIS A 125 7.33 -2.12 9.28
CA HIS A 125 7.95 -1.29 8.27
C HIS A 125 7.47 -1.69 6.87
N ALA A 126 7.02 -0.72 6.10
CA ALA A 126 6.48 -0.92 4.76
C ALA A 126 7.49 -1.59 3.81
N GLU A 127 8.78 -1.40 4.09
CA GLU A 127 9.92 -1.97 3.39
C GLU A 127 9.95 -3.50 3.47
N GLU A 128 9.51 -4.10 4.58
CA GLU A 128 9.49 -5.56 4.72
C GLU A 128 8.46 -6.20 3.80
N LEU A 129 7.26 -5.61 3.73
CA LEU A 129 6.20 -6.05 2.81
C LEU A 129 6.64 -5.87 1.36
N ALA A 130 7.18 -4.69 1.04
CA ALA A 130 7.72 -4.38 -0.27
C ALA A 130 8.77 -5.41 -0.72
N ALA A 131 9.77 -5.66 0.13
CA ALA A 131 10.86 -6.58 -0.16
C ALA A 131 10.34 -8.03 -0.32
N SER A 132 9.37 -8.45 0.50
CA SER A 132 8.74 -9.76 0.36
C SER A 132 8.01 -9.91 -0.97
N CYS A 133 7.24 -8.90 -1.38
CA CYS A 133 6.54 -8.92 -2.67
C CYS A 133 7.53 -9.03 -3.84
N VAL A 134 8.60 -8.22 -3.83
CA VAL A 134 9.61 -8.20 -4.90
C VAL A 134 10.33 -9.53 -5.01
N ARG A 135 10.75 -10.12 -3.88
CA ARG A 135 11.40 -11.44 -3.88
C ARG A 135 10.50 -12.52 -4.49
N GLN A 136 9.23 -12.55 -4.08
CA GLN A 136 8.26 -13.53 -4.58
C GLN A 136 7.90 -13.36 -6.07
N LEU A 137 7.92 -12.13 -6.58
CA LEU A 137 7.80 -11.87 -8.01
C LEU A 137 9.01 -12.41 -8.81
N GLY A 138 10.12 -12.70 -8.14
CA GLY A 138 11.36 -13.21 -8.72
C GLY A 138 12.43 -12.12 -8.72
N GLY A 139 13.02 -11.87 -7.55
CA GLY A 139 14.06 -10.85 -7.40
C GLY A 139 15.36 -11.23 -8.14
N GLY A 140 15.93 -10.30 -8.92
CA GLY A 140 17.16 -10.45 -9.69
C GLY A 140 17.13 -9.65 -11.01
N GLU A 141 18.29 -9.41 -11.64
CA GLU A 141 18.35 -8.85 -13.01
C GLU A 141 17.63 -9.79 -13.99
N GLY A 142 16.62 -9.27 -14.69
CA GLY A 142 15.76 -10.04 -15.61
C GLY A 142 14.56 -10.73 -14.96
N GLY A 143 14.42 -10.68 -13.64
CA GLY A 143 13.22 -11.14 -12.94
C GLY A 143 12.10 -10.10 -12.92
N LEU A 144 10.85 -10.55 -12.76
CA LEU A 144 9.68 -9.66 -12.75
C LEU A 144 9.76 -8.60 -11.64
N GLY A 145 10.45 -8.91 -10.53
CA GLY A 145 10.70 -7.97 -9.44
C GLY A 145 11.55 -6.77 -9.86
N GLY A 146 12.46 -6.91 -10.84
CA GLY A 146 13.25 -5.80 -11.38
C GLY A 146 12.50 -4.94 -12.40
N ALA A 147 11.40 -5.47 -12.96
CA ALA A 147 10.55 -4.77 -13.93
C ALA A 147 9.45 -3.92 -13.27
N VAL A 148 9.18 -4.12 -11.98
CA VAL A 148 8.18 -3.35 -11.23
C VAL A 148 8.84 -2.22 -10.45
N ARG A 149 8.17 -1.06 -10.43
CA ARG A 149 8.54 0.04 -9.53
C ARG A 149 7.92 -0.20 -8.16
N VAL A 150 8.59 0.20 -7.09
CA VAL A 150 8.10 -0.05 -5.72
C VAL A 150 8.11 1.26 -4.95
N PHE A 151 6.99 1.55 -4.30
CA PHE A 151 6.81 2.72 -3.46
C PHE A 151 6.28 2.28 -2.12
N THR A 152 6.94 2.72 -1.05
CA THR A 152 6.48 2.49 0.31
C THR A 152 5.71 3.68 0.84
N PHE A 153 4.74 3.43 1.74
CA PHE A 153 4.04 4.48 2.47
C PHE A 153 3.70 4.00 3.88
N ALA A 154 3.60 4.94 4.82
CA ALA A 154 3.31 4.63 6.21
C ALA A 154 1.81 4.76 6.47
N LEU A 155 1.19 3.68 6.95
CA LEU A 155 -0.12 3.76 7.58
C LEU A 155 0.11 4.21 9.02
N ALA A 156 -0.25 5.45 9.34
CA ALA A 156 -0.01 6.01 10.66
C ALA A 156 -0.60 5.09 11.76
N PRO A 157 0.14 4.81 12.86
CA PRO A 157 -0.51 4.37 14.09
C PRO A 157 -1.43 5.51 14.60
N PRO A 158 -2.44 5.22 15.43
CA PRO A 158 -3.11 6.27 16.19
C PRO A 158 -2.05 7.08 16.93
N GLU A 159 -2.19 8.40 16.98
CA GLU A 159 -1.34 9.21 17.86
C GLU A 159 -1.50 8.70 19.29
N GLU A 160 -0.42 8.20 19.87
CA GLU A 160 -0.33 8.09 21.33
C GLU A 160 -0.27 9.53 21.85
N GLN A 161 -1.40 10.03 22.36
CA GLN A 161 -1.39 11.23 23.20
C GLN A 161 -0.61 10.87 24.47
N GLU A 162 0.61 11.37 24.58
CA GLU A 162 1.30 11.47 25.86
C GLU A 162 0.37 12.20 26.84
N PRO A 163 0.04 11.60 28.00
CA PRO A 163 -0.90 12.21 28.93
C PRO A 163 -0.23 13.43 29.60
N GLY A 164 -0.47 14.63 29.08
CA GLY A 164 -0.05 15.85 29.77
C GLY A 164 0.09 17.16 28.98
N GLU A 165 -0.08 17.21 27.66
CA GLU A 165 0.02 18.49 26.93
C GLU A 165 -1.35 19.00 26.45
N ASP A 166 -1.67 20.24 26.85
CA ASP A 166 -2.86 20.96 26.37
C ASP A 166 -2.83 21.08 24.83
N PRO A 167 -3.98 20.92 24.15
CA PRO A 167 -4.01 20.89 22.69
C PRO A 167 -3.66 22.27 22.10
N PRO A 168 -2.73 22.34 21.12
CA PRO A 168 -2.50 23.58 20.39
C PRO A 168 -3.71 23.90 19.51
N THR A 169 -4.10 25.17 19.46
CA THR A 169 -5.27 25.66 18.73
C THR A 169 -5.21 25.23 17.25
N PRO A 170 -6.24 24.52 16.73
CA PRO A 170 -6.14 23.76 15.47
C PRO A 170 -5.92 24.62 14.21
N MET A 171 -6.14 25.93 14.28
CA MET A 171 -6.04 26.82 13.12
C MET A 171 -4.60 27.18 12.75
N LEU A 172 -3.71 27.34 13.74
CA LEU A 172 -2.32 27.78 13.50
C LEU A 172 -1.44 26.63 12.98
N SER A 173 -1.63 25.41 13.50
CA SER A 173 -0.92 24.21 13.05
C SER A 173 -1.32 23.81 11.62
N GLN A 174 -2.59 23.94 11.26
CA GLN A 174 -3.08 23.71 9.89
C GLN A 174 -2.52 24.73 8.90
N MET A 175 -2.44 26.01 9.29
CA MET A 175 -1.87 27.06 8.43
C MET A 175 -0.34 26.91 8.24
N LEU A 176 0.39 26.52 9.29
CA LEU A 176 1.83 26.26 9.20
C LEU A 176 2.15 25.00 8.39
N SER A 177 1.33 23.94 8.50
CA SER A 177 1.46 22.71 7.72
C SER A 177 1.17 22.93 6.24
N ALA A 178 0.11 23.69 5.91
CA ALA A 178 -0.22 24.06 4.54
C ALA A 178 0.87 24.95 3.90
N ALA A 179 1.40 25.94 4.62
CA ALA A 179 2.46 26.82 4.13
C ALA A 179 3.80 26.07 3.89
N ALA A 180 4.12 25.09 4.74
CA ALA A 180 5.31 24.25 4.58
C ALA A 180 5.17 23.25 3.41
N GLY A 181 3.95 22.74 3.16
CA GLY A 181 3.63 21.91 2.00
C GLY A 181 3.81 22.65 0.68
N ASP A 182 3.28 23.86 0.60
CA ASP A 182 3.39 24.74 -0.58
C ASP A 182 4.83 25.10 -0.94
N ALA A 183 5.68 25.36 0.05
CA ALA A 183 7.09 25.66 -0.16
C ALA A 183 7.87 24.44 -0.69
N LYS A 184 7.60 23.25 -0.15
CA LYS A 184 8.22 21.99 -0.60
C LYS A 184 7.74 21.56 -1.99
N GLN A 185 6.48 21.81 -2.31
CA GLN A 185 5.91 21.47 -3.62
C GLN A 185 6.43 22.38 -4.74
N ARG A 186 6.67 23.67 -4.46
CA ARG A 186 7.39 24.56 -5.38
C ARG A 186 8.85 24.14 -5.58
N ALA A 187 9.54 23.70 -4.53
CA ALA A 187 10.92 23.21 -4.63
C ALA A 187 11.01 21.90 -5.46
N ALA A 188 10.09 20.95 -5.24
CA ALA A 188 9.99 19.74 -6.05
C ALA A 188 9.68 20.05 -7.52
N MET A 189 8.78 21.00 -7.80
CA MET A 189 8.45 21.42 -9.17
C MET A 189 9.64 22.14 -9.85
N GLN A 190 10.39 22.97 -9.13
CA GLN A 190 11.61 23.61 -9.66
C GLN A 190 12.71 22.61 -10.00
N LEU A 191 12.83 21.53 -9.22
CA LEU A 191 13.79 20.46 -9.47
C LEU A 191 13.41 19.59 -10.68
N VAL A 192 12.11 19.34 -10.89
CA VAL A 192 11.61 18.67 -12.11
C VAL A 192 11.78 19.56 -13.36
N CYS A 193 11.64 20.89 -13.23
CA CYS A 193 11.90 21.82 -14.32
C CYS A 193 13.38 21.90 -14.69
N SER A 194 14.30 21.82 -13.72
CA SER A 194 15.74 21.85 -14.00
C SER A 194 16.22 20.61 -14.78
N TRP A 195 15.56 19.47 -14.60
CA TRP A 195 15.82 18.25 -15.37
C TRP A 195 15.33 18.35 -16.82
N LYS A 196 14.24 19.08 -17.08
CA LYS A 196 13.78 19.34 -18.46
C LYS A 196 14.71 20.25 -19.25
N SER A 197 15.43 21.17 -18.60
CA SER A 197 16.41 22.04 -19.25
C SER A 197 17.76 21.40 -19.54
N ILE A 198 18.05 20.22 -18.98
CA ILE A 198 19.30 19.48 -19.24
C ILE A 198 19.13 18.49 -20.43
N GLY A 199 17.91 18.32 -20.94
CA GLY A 199 17.58 17.38 -22.01
C GLY A 199 17.74 17.88 -23.45
N ASP A 200 18.02 19.16 -23.70
CA ASP A 200 18.22 19.72 -25.04
C ASP A 200 19.63 20.34 -25.17
N GLY A 201 20.59 19.53 -25.63
CA GLY A 201 21.91 19.96 -26.07
C GLY A 201 22.50 18.94 -27.07
N PRO A 202 23.15 19.36 -28.17
CA PRO A 202 23.45 18.45 -29.28
C PRO A 202 24.56 17.44 -28.96
N GLN A 203 24.38 16.22 -29.46
CA GLN A 203 25.38 15.14 -29.47
C GLN A 203 26.60 15.52 -30.32
N GLU A 204 27.81 15.22 -29.82
CA GLU A 204 28.96 14.87 -30.66
C GLU A 204 30.04 14.12 -29.84
N GLY A 205 30.58 13.03 -30.42
CA GLY A 205 32.00 12.65 -30.27
C GLY A 205 32.43 11.56 -29.26
N ALA A 206 32.45 10.31 -29.74
CA ALA A 206 33.47 9.25 -29.54
C ALA A 206 34.17 8.99 -28.17
N GLY A 207 34.14 7.73 -27.71
CA GLY A 207 35.15 7.19 -26.78
C GLY A 207 34.74 5.95 -25.99
N VAL A 208 35.46 4.85 -26.21
CA VAL A 208 35.30 3.50 -25.63
C VAL A 208 35.32 3.46 -24.09
N GLY A 209 34.46 2.64 -23.48
CA GLY A 209 34.58 2.24 -22.07
C GLY A 209 33.37 1.50 -21.51
N SER A 210 33.33 0.18 -21.65
CA SER A 210 32.38 -0.70 -20.95
C SER A 210 32.49 -0.51 -19.43
N LYS A 211 31.41 -0.08 -18.77
CA LYS A 211 31.20 -0.23 -17.32
C LYS A 211 29.73 -0.56 -17.04
N ALA A 212 29.55 -1.61 -16.25
CA ALA A 212 28.30 -2.17 -15.79
C ALA A 212 27.39 -1.11 -15.14
N ALA A 213 26.13 -1.04 -15.57
CA ALA A 213 25.08 -0.25 -14.94
C ALA A 213 24.49 -1.06 -13.77
N GLY A 214 25.16 -1.03 -12.63
CA GLY A 214 24.58 -1.48 -11.36
C GLY A 214 23.44 -0.57 -10.93
N LEU A 215 22.40 -1.17 -10.33
CA LEU A 215 21.25 -0.50 -9.71
C LEU A 215 21.62 0.85 -9.07
N ALA A 216 21.16 1.95 -9.67
CA ALA A 216 21.13 3.25 -9.01
C ALA A 216 19.80 3.37 -8.25
N VAL A 217 19.81 3.00 -6.98
CA VAL A 217 18.77 3.39 -6.02
C VAL A 217 19.15 4.80 -5.56
N ASP A 218 18.37 5.81 -5.93
CA ASP A 218 18.63 7.20 -5.53
C ASP A 218 18.25 7.41 -4.05
N PRO A 219 19.21 7.71 -3.15
CA PRO A 219 18.94 7.93 -1.72
C PRO A 219 18.07 9.16 -1.44
N SER A 220 17.93 10.10 -2.38
CA SER A 220 17.06 11.27 -2.22
C SER A 220 15.58 10.93 -2.35
N LEU A 221 15.23 9.81 -3.01
CA LEU A 221 13.87 9.26 -3.02
C LEU A 221 13.54 8.47 -1.73
N LEU A 222 14.56 8.02 -1.00
CA LEU A 222 14.42 7.43 0.35
C LEU A 222 14.29 8.49 1.45
N ALA A 223 14.64 9.76 1.19
CA ALA A 223 14.68 10.83 2.19
C ALA A 223 13.75 12.03 1.91
N ALA A 224 13.00 12.05 0.81
CA ALA A 224 11.98 13.07 0.55
C ALA A 224 10.68 12.76 1.31
N GLY A 225 10.72 12.77 2.64
CA GLY A 225 9.56 12.40 3.46
C GLY A 225 9.74 12.49 4.97
N GLY A 226 10.33 13.58 5.47
CA GLY A 226 10.11 13.95 6.87
C GLY A 226 8.61 14.25 7.08
N SER A 227 7.98 13.41 7.92
CA SER A 227 6.55 13.24 8.24
C SER A 227 5.80 12.18 7.41
N GLN A 228 5.14 11.26 8.12
CA GLN A 228 4.43 10.06 7.65
C GLN A 228 3.68 10.26 6.33
N GLN A 229 4.13 9.60 5.25
CA GLN A 229 3.40 9.58 3.98
C GLN A 229 2.13 8.73 4.11
N ARG A 230 0.99 9.38 4.35
CA ARG A 230 -0.34 8.76 4.33
C ARG A 230 -0.83 8.60 2.88
N ILE A 231 -1.76 7.67 2.64
CA ILE A 231 -2.42 7.52 1.34
C ILE A 231 -3.23 8.81 1.05
N SER A 232 -2.81 9.58 0.05
CA SER A 232 -3.50 10.80 -0.39
C SER A 232 -3.52 10.93 -1.92
N PRO A 233 -4.43 11.73 -2.50
CA PRO A 233 -4.41 12.06 -3.92
C PRO A 233 -3.08 12.70 -4.36
N GLU A 234 -2.48 13.55 -3.52
CA GLU A 234 -1.21 14.23 -3.81
C GLU A 234 -0.06 13.22 -3.88
N PHE A 235 -0.01 12.28 -2.93
CA PHE A 235 0.96 11.19 -2.93
C PHE A 235 0.85 10.33 -4.20
N LEU A 236 -0.37 9.89 -4.54
CA LEU A 236 -0.59 9.10 -5.75
C LEU A 236 -0.31 9.90 -7.03
N SER A 237 -0.60 11.21 -7.05
CA SER A 237 -0.32 12.09 -8.18
C SER A 237 1.19 12.22 -8.43
N ALA A 238 1.97 12.45 -7.36
CA ALA A 238 3.42 12.52 -7.43
C ALA A 238 4.01 11.20 -7.97
N LEU A 239 3.48 10.07 -7.50
CA LEU A 239 3.88 8.74 -7.96
C LEU A 239 3.58 8.53 -9.44
N LEU A 240 2.36 8.83 -9.88
CA LEU A 240 1.97 8.73 -11.29
C LEU A 240 2.83 9.64 -12.17
N ALA A 241 3.20 10.83 -11.72
CA ALA A 241 4.11 11.70 -12.46
C ALA A 241 5.46 11.05 -12.75
N THR A 242 6.00 10.23 -11.82
CA THR A 242 7.25 9.48 -12.07
C THR A 242 7.13 8.46 -13.20
N THR A 243 5.93 7.94 -13.46
CA THR A 243 5.69 6.95 -14.52
C THR A 243 5.64 7.57 -15.91
N GLY A 244 5.44 8.89 -16.01
CA GLY A 244 5.18 9.57 -17.28
C GLY A 244 3.82 9.23 -17.92
N VAL A 245 2.98 8.42 -17.25
CA VAL A 245 1.65 8.04 -17.72
C VAL A 245 0.59 8.92 -17.04
N PRO A 246 -0.26 9.63 -17.79
CA PRO A 246 -1.36 10.40 -17.21
C PRO A 246 -2.32 9.52 -16.40
N ALA A 247 -2.92 10.08 -15.34
CA ALA A 247 -3.88 9.35 -14.50
C ALA A 247 -5.05 8.76 -15.31
N ALA A 248 -5.56 9.48 -16.31
CA ALA A 248 -6.62 8.99 -17.20
C ALA A 248 -6.24 7.76 -18.04
N ARG A 249 -4.95 7.47 -18.18
CA ARG A 249 -4.40 6.26 -18.84
C ARG A 249 -3.81 5.28 -17.84
N SER A 250 -4.08 5.48 -16.56
CA SER A 250 -3.60 4.64 -15.47
C SER A 250 -4.77 3.90 -14.83
N LEU A 251 -4.50 2.72 -14.30
CA LEU A 251 -5.45 1.97 -13.49
C LEU A 251 -4.84 1.65 -12.13
N VAL A 252 -5.66 1.66 -11.09
CA VAL A 252 -5.25 1.34 -9.72
C VAL A 252 -6.03 0.11 -9.27
N VAL A 253 -5.30 -0.98 -9.01
CA VAL A 253 -5.82 -2.19 -8.36
C VAL A 253 -5.55 -2.08 -6.86
N ALA A 254 -6.61 -2.12 -6.06
CA ALA A 254 -6.55 -1.91 -4.62
C ALA A 254 -7.55 -2.80 -3.87
N ALA A 255 -7.34 -3.00 -2.58
CA ALA A 255 -8.26 -3.66 -1.65
C ALA A 255 -8.81 -2.69 -0.60
N SER A 256 -8.25 -1.48 -0.48
CA SER A 256 -8.68 -0.47 0.50
C SER A 256 -9.44 0.71 -0.11
N ASN A 257 -10.43 1.21 0.62
CA ASN A 257 -11.20 2.39 0.22
C ASN A 257 -10.33 3.67 0.12
N PRO A 258 -9.41 3.99 1.05
CA PRO A 258 -8.56 5.16 0.92
C PRO A 258 -7.76 5.20 -0.39
N MET A 259 -7.20 4.06 -0.80
CA MET A 259 -6.46 3.93 -2.07
C MET A 259 -7.37 4.14 -3.28
N LEU A 260 -8.55 3.53 -3.28
CA LEU A 260 -9.54 3.68 -4.35
C LEU A 260 -10.05 5.12 -4.47
N GLN A 261 -10.34 5.78 -3.34
CA GLN A 261 -10.79 7.17 -3.31
C GLN A 261 -9.72 8.11 -3.86
N ALA A 262 -8.48 7.99 -3.37
CA ALA A 262 -7.38 8.83 -3.84
C ALA A 262 -7.13 8.65 -5.35
N ALA A 263 -7.18 7.41 -5.85
CA ALA A 263 -7.06 7.13 -7.27
C ALA A 263 -8.24 7.69 -8.11
N ALA A 264 -9.47 7.59 -7.59
CA ALA A 264 -10.66 8.11 -8.26
C ALA A 264 -10.61 9.65 -8.40
N THR A 265 -10.15 10.36 -7.37
CA THR A 265 -9.96 11.83 -7.39
C THR A 265 -9.01 12.27 -8.51
N LEU A 266 -7.99 11.46 -8.81
CA LEU A 266 -7.04 11.72 -9.89
C LEU A 266 -7.56 11.35 -11.28
N GLY A 267 -8.74 10.72 -11.37
CA GLY A 267 -9.31 10.26 -12.63
C GLY A 267 -8.72 8.94 -13.15
N ALA A 268 -7.98 8.20 -12.31
CA ALA A 268 -7.50 6.86 -12.65
C ALA A 268 -8.66 5.84 -12.68
N TYR A 269 -8.50 4.78 -13.48
CA TYR A 269 -9.47 3.70 -13.48
C TYR A 269 -9.31 2.83 -12.24
N THR A 270 -10.32 2.80 -11.37
CA THR A 270 -10.25 2.11 -10.08
C THR A 270 -10.81 0.70 -10.15
N VAL A 271 -10.00 -0.28 -9.77
CA VAL A 271 -10.36 -1.69 -9.70
C VAL A 271 -10.18 -2.17 -8.27
N VAL A 272 -11.24 -2.70 -7.68
CA VAL A 272 -11.14 -3.35 -6.38
C VAL A 272 -10.97 -4.85 -6.52
N VAL A 273 -9.99 -5.40 -5.79
CA VAL A 273 -9.83 -6.83 -5.55
C VAL A 273 -9.80 -7.05 -4.04
N PRO A 274 -10.96 -7.30 -3.39
CA PRO A 274 -11.05 -7.37 -1.94
C PRO A 274 -10.20 -8.50 -1.35
N ARG A 275 -9.85 -8.37 -0.07
CA ARG A 275 -9.25 -9.42 0.75
C ARG A 275 -10.22 -10.61 0.92
N LYS A 276 -9.69 -11.81 1.17
CA LYS A 276 -10.47 -13.00 1.53
C LYS A 276 -11.19 -12.64 2.85
N PHE A 277 -12.52 -12.72 2.87
CA PHE A 277 -13.45 -12.22 3.93
C PHE A 277 -13.91 -10.75 3.87
N ALA A 278 -13.25 -9.88 3.09
CA ALA A 278 -13.74 -8.51 2.84
C ALA A 278 -14.59 -8.40 1.55
N GLY A 279 -14.95 -9.53 0.94
CA GLY A 279 -15.65 -9.59 -0.35
C GLY A 279 -17.02 -8.94 -0.36
N GLN A 280 -17.75 -8.92 0.76
CA GLN A 280 -19.06 -8.26 0.86
C GLN A 280 -18.96 -6.76 1.22
N GLY A 281 -17.74 -6.23 1.38
CA GLY A 281 -17.52 -4.82 1.67
C GLY A 281 -18.00 -3.89 0.55
N THR A 282 -18.29 -2.64 0.91
CA THR A 282 -18.66 -1.58 -0.02
C THR A 282 -17.44 -0.81 -0.48
N PHE A 283 -17.34 -0.61 -1.80
CA PHE A 283 -16.21 0.06 -2.46
C PHE A 283 -16.72 1.15 -3.41
N PRO A 284 -17.26 2.26 -2.89
CA PRO A 284 -17.98 3.25 -3.68
C PRO A 284 -17.11 3.93 -4.75
N ALA A 285 -15.80 4.02 -4.54
CA ALA A 285 -14.87 4.58 -5.52
C ALA A 285 -14.40 3.58 -6.57
N ALA A 286 -14.72 2.28 -6.46
CA ALA A 286 -14.32 1.28 -7.44
C ALA A 286 -15.24 1.32 -8.67
N ARG A 287 -14.66 1.39 -9.87
CA ARG A 287 -15.41 1.23 -11.14
C ARG A 287 -15.65 -0.22 -11.50
N THR A 288 -14.79 -1.13 -11.04
CA THR A 288 -14.94 -2.57 -11.25
C THR A 288 -14.48 -3.32 -10.02
N LYS A 289 -15.17 -4.42 -9.71
CA LYS A 289 -14.85 -5.33 -8.63
C LYS A 289 -14.54 -6.72 -9.19
N PHE A 290 -13.48 -7.34 -8.69
CA PHE A 290 -13.16 -8.74 -8.90
C PHE A 290 -12.96 -9.44 -7.56
N ASP A 291 -13.33 -10.71 -7.46
CA ASP A 291 -13.15 -11.47 -6.22
C ASP A 291 -11.73 -12.08 -6.10
N GLY A 292 -10.93 -12.01 -7.16
CA GLY A 292 -9.56 -12.52 -7.22
C GLY A 292 -8.92 -12.30 -8.59
N TYR A 293 -7.83 -13.01 -8.85
CA TYR A 293 -7.14 -13.03 -10.14
C TYR A 293 -7.32 -14.37 -10.84
N GLY A 294 -6.99 -14.42 -12.13
CA GLY A 294 -7.07 -15.64 -12.93
C GLY A 294 -8.22 -15.67 -13.93
N ALA A 295 -8.39 -16.80 -14.59
CA ALA A 295 -9.37 -16.98 -15.66
C ALA A 295 -10.80 -16.68 -15.18
N GLY A 296 -11.53 -15.86 -15.94
CA GLY A 296 -12.89 -15.42 -15.56
C GLY A 296 -12.94 -14.31 -14.49
N LEU A 297 -11.83 -14.03 -13.81
CA LEU A 297 -11.70 -13.00 -12.78
C LEU A 297 -10.88 -11.80 -13.30
N CYS A 298 -9.94 -11.29 -12.49
CA CYS A 298 -9.01 -10.23 -12.86
C CYS A 298 -7.82 -10.79 -13.64
N THR A 299 -7.68 -10.41 -14.91
CA THR A 299 -6.53 -10.70 -15.77
C THR A 299 -6.01 -9.41 -16.40
N TRP A 300 -4.74 -9.39 -16.84
CA TRP A 300 -4.20 -8.21 -17.54
C TRP A 300 -5.04 -7.85 -18.78
N ALA A 301 -5.40 -8.84 -19.61
CA ALA A 301 -6.23 -8.63 -20.79
C ALA A 301 -7.55 -7.90 -20.46
N ARG A 302 -8.19 -8.27 -19.35
CA ARG A 302 -9.44 -7.65 -18.90
C ARG A 302 -9.22 -6.24 -18.35
N LEU A 303 -8.16 -6.04 -17.56
CA LEU A 303 -7.78 -4.71 -17.05
C LEU A 303 -7.52 -3.73 -18.21
N ARG A 304 -6.77 -4.18 -19.23
CA ARG A 304 -6.47 -3.40 -20.44
C ARG A 304 -7.73 -3.04 -21.22
N GLN A 305 -8.66 -3.99 -21.37
CA GLN A 305 -9.95 -3.74 -22.04
C GLN A 305 -10.77 -2.68 -21.29
N LEU A 306 -10.88 -2.78 -19.96
CA LEU A 306 -11.61 -1.81 -19.14
C LEU A 306 -11.04 -0.40 -19.26
N LEU A 307 -9.71 -0.27 -19.23
CA LEU A 307 -9.02 1.00 -19.40
C LEU A 307 -9.27 1.60 -20.80
N ALA A 308 -9.22 0.78 -21.85
CA ALA A 308 -9.52 1.22 -23.23
C ALA A 308 -10.97 1.69 -23.40
N SER A 309 -11.94 0.95 -22.85
CA SER A 309 -13.36 1.32 -22.89
C SER A 309 -13.65 2.61 -22.13
N ALA A 310 -12.97 2.86 -21.02
CA ALA A 310 -13.10 4.11 -20.26
C ALA A 310 -12.59 5.33 -21.04
N GLY A 311 -11.47 5.18 -21.76
CA GLY A 311 -10.95 6.23 -22.64
C GLY A 311 -11.90 6.58 -23.78
N ALA A 312 -12.53 5.56 -24.40
CA ALA A 312 -13.49 5.75 -25.48
C ALA A 312 -14.77 6.48 -25.01
N ALA A 313 -15.28 6.14 -23.82
CA ALA A 313 -16.45 6.81 -23.23
C ALA A 313 -16.19 8.30 -22.91
N GLY A 314 -14.97 8.64 -22.44
CA GLY A 314 -14.56 10.02 -22.19
C GLY A 314 -14.49 10.87 -23.46
N ALA A 315 -14.00 10.29 -24.57
CA ALA A 315 -13.91 10.98 -25.87
C ALA A 315 -15.29 11.22 -26.48
N ALA A 316 -16.22 10.27 -26.37
CA ALA A 316 -17.58 10.40 -26.89
C ALA A 316 -18.43 11.44 -26.11
N GLY A 317 -18.17 11.62 -24.81
CA GLY A 317 -18.84 12.63 -23.98
C GLY A 317 -18.43 14.07 -24.29
N ASN A 318 -17.15 14.31 -24.61
CA ASN A 318 -16.65 15.64 -24.98
C ASN A 318 -17.08 16.07 -26.39
N GLY A 319 -17.29 15.13 -27.32
CA GLY A 319 -17.79 15.44 -28.67
C GLY A 319 -19.24 15.92 -28.73
N LYS A 320 -20.04 15.74 -27.66
CA LYS A 320 -21.42 16.21 -27.56
C LYS A 320 -21.60 17.56 -26.86
N ARG A 321 -20.54 18.12 -26.24
CA ARG A 321 -20.57 19.46 -25.60
C ARG A 321 -20.03 20.58 -26.49
N LEU A 322 -19.64 20.27 -27.71
CA LEU A 322 -19.19 21.22 -28.74
C LEU A 322 -20.12 21.13 -29.96
N ARG A 323 -21.40 21.44 -29.77
CA ARG A 323 -22.34 21.83 -30.84
C ARG A 323 -23.36 22.79 -30.29
#